data_AF-A0A2W6AQY5-F1
#
_entry.id   AF-A0A2W6AQY5-F1
#
_cell.length_a   1.000
_cell.length_b   1.000
_cell.length_c   1.000
_cell.angle_alpha   90.00
_cell.angle_beta   90.00
_cell.angle_gamma   90.00
#
_symmetry.space_group_name_H-M   'P 1'
#
loop_
_entity.id
_entity.type
_entity.pdbx_description
1 polymer ?
#
loop_
_entity_poly.entity_id
_entity_poly.type
_entity_poly.pdbx_seq_one_letter_code
_entity_poly.pdbx_strand_id
1 'polypeptide(L)'
;MSDETTGNGLFLHSVGPMPTGINHHWKPRVRRRADGRKYIQIDLSDEGIAYRSQIQEATRAYLQAHRATQARLDYAYCNGDGLGVVAVLYFPDNRSDLDGPLKLALDALVEGLDLDDDQIGLVAAFRAIDAADPRLELWVGTLEDAARLTIHRLQEIVDCRLQIADRKKQGGSSQGEQRFAPTDSIKLGNSSLLTPHSSLSVALPDPPSFNKAWQWRIERGESGRARPVAYLSAAYTRYKAAAKQQVLHILQDKRENSGKLAKSLAAACRGKQRVGLGIALTLSRRQGDTDNYIKPTIDAIIEALNAAAPTDPAYAPLKSLNDRYITMLVALKSRTPTDTPTACITLAPLPLAAEAAIAAIKGALNIDIGSPKV
;
A
#
# COMPACT_ATOMS: atom_id res chain seq x y z
N MET A 1 -18.83 -25.88 4.13
CA MET A 1 -18.23 -25.96 2.79
C MET A 1 -16.96 -25.14 2.84
N SER A 2 -15.85 -25.81 3.15
CA SER A 2 -14.50 -25.26 3.19
C SER A 2 -13.98 -25.13 1.77
N ASP A 3 -13.48 -23.96 1.43
CA ASP A 3 -13.01 -23.62 0.10
C ASP A 3 -11.64 -24.28 -0.15
N GLU A 4 -11.66 -25.52 -0.65
CA GLU A 4 -10.49 -26.31 -1.05
C GLU A 4 -9.81 -25.77 -2.33
N THR A 5 -10.30 -24.66 -2.91
CA THR A 5 -9.73 -24.06 -4.11
C THR A 5 -8.44 -23.26 -3.86
N THR A 6 -8.05 -23.02 -2.60
CA THR A 6 -6.69 -22.51 -2.27
C THR A 6 -5.65 -23.61 -2.09
N GLY A 7 -5.95 -24.83 -2.55
CA GLY A 7 -5.07 -26.00 -2.57
C GLY A 7 -3.57 -25.67 -2.46
N ASN A 8 -3.05 -25.95 -1.25
CA ASN A 8 -1.68 -25.95 -0.74
C ASN A 8 -1.51 -24.95 0.41
N GLY A 9 -1.11 -25.44 1.59
CA GLY A 9 -0.74 -24.67 2.79
C GLY A 9 0.53 -23.81 2.63
N LEU A 10 0.57 -23.00 1.57
CA LEU A 10 1.68 -22.16 1.14
C LEU A 10 1.68 -20.79 1.82
N PHE A 11 0.55 -20.38 2.40
CA PHE A 11 0.40 -19.09 3.06
C PHE A 11 -0.12 -19.26 4.48
N LEU A 12 0.36 -18.42 5.38
CA LEU A 12 -0.39 -18.06 6.57
C LEU A 12 -1.52 -17.13 6.13
N HIS A 13 -2.78 -17.56 6.30
CA HIS A 13 -3.95 -16.71 6.10
C HIS A 13 -4.55 -16.36 7.46
N SER A 14 -4.53 -15.08 7.80
CA SER A 14 -5.10 -14.54 9.03
C SER A 14 -6.21 -13.56 8.70
N VAL A 15 -7.38 -13.77 9.29
CA VAL A 15 -8.50 -12.84 9.25
C VAL A 15 -8.61 -12.19 10.62
N GLY A 16 -8.64 -10.86 10.66
CA GLY A 16 -8.67 -10.09 11.89
C GLY A 16 -9.58 -8.87 11.82
N PRO A 17 -9.82 -8.21 12.94
CA PRO A 17 -10.57 -6.97 12.96
C PRO A 17 -9.82 -5.88 12.17
N MET A 18 -10.56 -4.91 11.64
CA MET A 18 -9.92 -3.69 11.16
C MET A 18 -9.22 -2.97 12.33
N PRO A 19 -7.96 -2.53 12.17
CA PRO A 19 -7.26 -1.80 13.21
C PRO A 19 -7.92 -0.46 13.52
N THR A 20 -7.71 0.02 14.74
CA THR A 20 -8.05 1.37 15.13
C THR A 20 -7.28 2.41 14.32
N GLY A 21 -7.73 3.65 14.28
CA GLY A 21 -6.95 4.73 13.67
C GLY A 21 -5.57 4.89 14.31
N ILE A 22 -4.57 5.30 13.52
CA ILE A 22 -3.17 5.44 13.96
C ILE A 22 -2.99 6.27 15.25
N ASN A 23 -3.80 7.32 15.38
CA ASN A 23 -3.79 8.25 16.53
C ASN A 23 -4.35 7.62 17.82
N HIS A 24 -5.13 6.55 17.70
CA HIS A 24 -5.64 5.78 18.83
C HIS A 24 -4.69 4.66 19.22
N HIS A 25 -3.88 4.17 18.29
CA HIS A 25 -2.97 3.05 18.50
C HIS A 25 -1.72 3.44 19.29
N TRP A 26 -1.12 4.60 18.96
CA TRP A 26 0.08 5.11 19.64
C TRP A 26 -0.20 6.38 20.42
N LYS A 27 0.23 6.41 21.68
CA LYS A 27 0.04 7.56 22.59
C LYS A 27 1.40 8.13 23.00
N PRO A 28 1.75 9.35 22.51
CA PRO A 28 2.92 10.04 23.00
C PRO A 28 2.71 10.49 24.45
N ARG A 29 3.66 10.19 25.33
CA ARG A 29 3.64 10.57 26.75
C ARG A 29 4.92 11.29 27.13
N VAL A 30 4.77 12.37 27.90
CA VAL A 30 5.92 13.05 28.52
C VAL A 30 6.27 12.30 29.80
N ARG A 31 7.45 11.67 29.82
CA ARG A 31 8.00 11.00 31.00
C ARG A 31 9.17 11.78 31.57
N ARG A 32 9.60 11.41 32.77
CA ARG A 32 10.72 12.01 33.48
C ARG A 32 11.77 10.96 33.76
N ARG A 33 13.02 11.22 33.38
CA ARG A 33 14.16 10.38 33.74
C ARG A 33 14.49 10.55 35.23
N ALA A 34 15.32 9.65 35.76
CA ALA A 34 15.82 9.72 37.13
C ALA A 34 16.58 11.04 37.43
N ASP A 35 17.24 11.62 36.42
CA ASP A 35 17.91 12.93 36.49
C ASP A 35 16.97 14.15 36.44
N GLY A 36 15.65 13.92 36.43
CA GLY A 36 14.63 14.96 36.39
C GLY A 36 14.35 15.54 35.00
N ARG A 37 15.10 15.15 33.94
CA ARG A 37 14.88 15.61 32.57
C ARG A 37 13.63 14.97 31.97
N LYS A 38 12.84 15.77 31.25
CA LYS A 38 11.65 15.27 30.54
C LYS A 38 12.06 14.69 29.19
N TYR A 39 11.41 13.61 28.79
CA TYR A 39 11.53 13.01 27.46
C TYR A 39 10.16 12.55 26.97
N ILE A 40 10.04 12.30 25.67
CA ILE A 40 8.82 11.78 25.06
C ILE A 40 9.03 10.29 24.82
N GLN A 41 8.06 9.49 25.28
CA GLN A 41 7.97 8.07 25.00
C GLN A 41 6.70 7.82 24.21
N ILE A 42 6.78 7.04 23.13
CA ILE A 42 5.61 6.62 22.36
C ILE A 42 5.22 5.25 22.89
N ASP A 43 4.10 5.18 23.59
CA ASP A 43 3.57 3.94 24.14
C ASP A 43 2.42 3.45 23.26
N LEU A 44 2.22 2.13 23.17
CA LEU A 44 0.97 1.58 22.67
C LEU A 44 -0.18 1.97 23.62
N SER A 45 -1.34 2.28 23.06
CA SER A 45 -2.57 2.42 23.85
C SER A 45 -3.13 1.05 24.23
N ASP A 46 -4.09 1.02 25.15
CA ASP A 46 -4.78 -0.24 25.50
C ASP A 46 -5.47 -0.87 24.28
N GLU A 47 -6.05 -0.05 23.40
CA GLU A 47 -6.63 -0.49 22.12
C GLU A 47 -5.54 -1.04 21.19
N GLY A 48 -4.36 -0.40 21.14
CA GLY A 48 -3.25 -0.86 20.33
C GLY A 48 -2.66 -2.19 20.83
N ILE A 49 -2.50 -2.33 22.14
CA ILE A 49 -2.07 -3.57 22.79
C ILE A 49 -3.07 -4.69 22.49
N ALA A 50 -4.38 -4.42 22.62
CA ALA A 50 -5.42 -5.41 22.36
C ALA A 50 -5.41 -5.86 20.90
N TYR A 51 -5.36 -4.93 19.94
CA TYR A 51 -5.27 -5.26 18.51
C TYR A 51 -4.03 -6.11 18.20
N ARG A 52 -2.86 -5.67 18.67
CA ARG A 52 -1.60 -6.38 18.45
C ARG A 52 -1.66 -7.81 18.99
N SER A 53 -2.16 -7.95 20.22
CA SER A 53 -2.32 -9.27 20.88
C SER A 53 -3.26 -10.20 20.10
N GLN A 54 -4.38 -9.69 19.59
CA GLN A 54 -5.33 -10.49 18.80
C GLN A 54 -4.72 -11.02 17.50
N ILE A 55 -4.01 -10.17 16.75
CA ILE A 55 -3.35 -10.58 15.50
C ILE A 55 -2.21 -11.58 15.80
N GLN A 56 -1.42 -11.34 16.85
CA GLN A 56 -0.37 -12.28 17.26
C GLN A 56 -0.94 -13.64 17.65
N GLU A 57 -2.01 -13.67 18.45
CA GLU A 57 -2.64 -14.91 18.89
C GLU A 57 -3.20 -15.70 17.70
N ALA A 58 -3.91 -15.03 16.78
CA ALA A 58 -4.41 -15.64 15.56
C ALA A 58 -3.26 -16.20 14.69
N THR A 59 -2.17 -15.45 14.54
CA THR A 59 -0.98 -15.85 13.78
C THR A 59 -0.33 -17.09 14.41
N ARG A 60 -0.08 -17.08 15.72
CA ARG A 60 0.53 -18.20 16.45
C ARG A 60 -0.35 -19.44 16.40
N ALA A 61 -1.66 -19.28 16.62
CA ALA A 61 -2.61 -20.40 16.53
C ALA A 61 -2.62 -21.02 15.13
N TYR A 62 -2.57 -20.20 14.07
CA TYR A 62 -2.46 -20.69 12.70
C TYR A 62 -1.18 -21.50 12.50
N LEU A 63 -0.01 -20.98 12.88
CA LEU A 63 1.27 -21.66 12.70
C LEU A 63 1.35 -22.97 13.50
N GLN A 64 0.79 -22.99 14.71
CA GLN A 64 0.70 -24.21 15.53
C GLN A 64 -0.11 -25.30 14.84
N ALA A 65 -1.21 -24.93 14.19
CA ALA A 65 -2.06 -25.85 13.41
C ALA A 65 -1.41 -26.24 12.05
N HIS A 66 -0.56 -25.39 11.48
CA HIS A 66 0.02 -25.54 10.15
C HIS A 66 1.56 -25.53 10.18
N ARG A 67 2.15 -26.50 10.88
CA ARG A 67 3.61 -26.59 11.07
C ARG A 67 4.43 -26.58 9.77
N ALA A 68 3.88 -27.13 8.68
CA ALA A 68 4.54 -27.10 7.38
C ALA A 68 4.70 -25.67 6.82
N THR A 69 3.70 -24.80 7.06
CA THR A 69 3.77 -23.39 6.70
C THR A 69 4.84 -22.68 7.53
N GLN A 70 4.91 -22.94 8.84
CA GLN A 70 5.97 -22.39 9.69
C GLN A 70 7.36 -22.78 9.18
N ALA A 71 7.61 -24.08 8.97
CA ALA A 71 8.91 -24.56 8.48
C ALA A 71 9.32 -23.92 7.14
N ARG A 72 8.36 -23.64 6.25
CA ARG A 72 8.62 -22.96 4.97
C ARG A 72 8.94 -21.48 5.15
N LEU A 73 8.22 -20.78 6.03
CA LEU A 73 8.53 -19.39 6.38
C LEU A 73 9.91 -19.29 7.02
N ASP A 74 10.22 -20.18 7.97
CA ASP A 74 11.55 -20.27 8.62
C ASP A 74 12.65 -20.56 7.60
N TYR A 75 12.42 -21.46 6.65
CA TYR A 75 13.38 -21.75 5.58
C TYR A 75 13.62 -20.51 4.70
N ALA A 76 12.57 -19.83 4.24
CA ALA A 76 12.71 -18.63 3.43
C ALA A 76 13.43 -17.51 4.21
N TYR A 77 13.14 -17.39 5.51
CA TYR A 77 13.83 -16.48 6.42
C TYR A 77 15.33 -16.80 6.52
N CYS A 78 15.70 -18.05 6.85
CA CYS A 78 17.09 -18.44 7.02
C CYS A 78 17.93 -18.34 5.74
N ASN A 79 17.31 -18.46 4.56
CA ASN A 79 18.00 -18.33 3.28
C ASN A 79 18.07 -16.89 2.75
N GLY A 80 17.45 -15.91 3.44
CA GLY A 80 17.43 -14.51 3.01
C GLY A 80 16.62 -14.26 1.73
N ASP A 81 15.66 -15.14 1.42
CA ASP A 81 14.80 -15.04 0.23
C ASP A 81 13.77 -13.91 0.36
N GLY A 82 13.56 -13.42 1.59
CA GLY A 82 12.56 -12.44 1.93
C GLY A 82 11.15 -13.03 1.92
N LEU A 83 10.24 -12.35 2.60
CA LEU A 83 8.83 -12.71 2.67
C LEU A 83 7.97 -11.69 1.95
N GLY A 84 6.76 -12.10 1.58
CA GLY A 84 5.77 -11.18 1.05
C GLY A 84 4.48 -11.21 1.86
N VAL A 85 3.87 -10.03 1.99
CA VAL A 85 2.57 -9.83 2.62
C VAL A 85 1.58 -9.33 1.58
N VAL A 86 0.43 -9.99 1.50
CA VAL A 86 -0.74 -9.52 0.75
C VAL A 86 -1.83 -9.20 1.76
N ALA A 87 -2.43 -8.01 1.65
CA ALA A 87 -3.46 -7.53 2.55
C ALA A 87 -4.69 -7.09 1.76
N VAL A 88 -5.88 -7.48 2.22
CA VAL A 88 -7.14 -6.91 1.76
C VAL A 88 -7.84 -6.27 2.94
N LEU A 89 -8.09 -4.96 2.84
CA LEU A 89 -8.69 -4.16 3.89
C LEU A 89 -10.14 -3.86 3.51
N TYR A 90 -11.07 -4.49 4.19
CA TYR A 90 -12.51 -4.30 4.01
C TYR A 90 -12.98 -3.17 4.92
N PHE A 91 -13.09 -1.97 4.36
CA PHE A 91 -13.51 -0.79 5.09
C PHE A 91 -15.03 -0.68 5.15
N PRO A 92 -15.57 -0.06 6.22
CA PRO A 92 -17.00 0.24 6.27
C PRO A 92 -17.40 1.30 5.23
N ASP A 93 -16.47 2.19 4.87
CA ASP A 93 -16.67 3.26 3.91
C ASP A 93 -15.37 3.71 3.21
N ASN A 94 -15.48 4.77 2.40
CA ASN A 94 -14.37 5.36 1.65
C ASN A 94 -13.61 6.45 2.43
N ARG A 95 -13.88 6.65 3.71
CA ARG A 95 -13.33 7.79 4.46
C ARG A 95 -12.01 7.47 5.14
N SER A 96 -11.63 6.20 5.23
CA SER A 96 -10.38 5.81 5.86
C SER A 96 -9.20 5.80 4.88
N ASP A 97 -8.04 6.15 5.39
CA ASP A 97 -6.77 6.07 4.68
C ASP A 97 -6.26 4.61 4.71
N LEU A 98 -5.53 4.18 3.68
CA LEU A 98 -5.06 2.79 3.53
C LEU A 98 -3.80 2.51 4.36
N ASP A 99 -2.93 3.50 4.46
CA ASP A 99 -1.58 3.44 5.03
C ASP A 99 -1.55 3.16 6.53
N GLY A 100 -2.41 3.85 7.30
CA GLY A 100 -2.47 3.68 8.76
C GLY A 100 -2.82 2.25 9.16
N PRO A 101 -3.97 1.72 8.72
CA PRO A 101 -4.36 0.33 8.94
C PRO A 101 -3.32 -0.68 8.45
N LEU A 102 -2.73 -0.46 7.27
CA LEU A 102 -1.69 -1.35 6.74
C LEU A 102 -0.44 -1.37 7.66
N LYS A 103 0.00 -0.21 8.15
CA LYS A 103 1.14 -0.13 9.08
C LYS A 103 0.86 -0.92 10.36
N LEU A 104 -0.33 -0.76 10.93
CA LEU A 104 -0.74 -1.45 12.15
C LEU A 104 -0.83 -2.97 11.96
N ALA A 105 -1.39 -3.40 10.83
CA ALA A 105 -1.45 -4.80 10.45
C ALA A 105 -0.05 -5.42 10.33
N LEU A 106 0.87 -4.73 9.64
CA LEU A 106 2.24 -5.20 9.46
C LEU A 106 2.98 -5.30 10.78
N ASP A 107 2.95 -4.26 11.63
CA ASP A 107 3.62 -4.26 12.94
C ASP A 107 3.12 -5.40 13.85
N ALA A 108 1.81 -5.65 13.87
CA ALA A 108 1.25 -6.74 14.66
C ALA A 108 1.58 -8.13 14.09
N LEU A 109 1.59 -8.26 12.77
CA LEU A 109 1.88 -9.51 12.07
C LEU A 109 3.36 -9.91 12.23
N VAL A 110 4.30 -9.00 11.98
CA VAL A 110 5.74 -9.32 12.04
C VAL A 110 6.16 -9.72 13.46
N GLU A 111 5.62 -9.06 14.48
CA GLU A 111 5.85 -9.47 15.87
C GLU A 111 5.16 -10.81 16.20
N GLY A 112 4.00 -11.09 15.62
CA GLY A 112 3.33 -12.38 15.75
C GLY A 112 4.12 -13.54 15.16
N LEU A 113 4.89 -13.26 14.11
CA LEU A 113 5.78 -14.20 13.43
C LEU A 113 7.18 -14.28 14.05
N ASP A 114 7.51 -13.42 15.03
CA ASP A 114 8.87 -13.24 15.56
C ASP A 114 9.90 -12.90 14.46
N LEU A 115 9.49 -12.01 13.54
CA LEU A 115 10.28 -11.59 12.39
C LEU A 115 10.60 -10.10 12.43
N ASP A 116 11.71 -9.76 11.78
CA ASP A 116 12.09 -8.39 11.46
C ASP A 116 11.35 -7.93 10.19
N ASP A 117 10.75 -6.75 10.20
CA ASP A 117 10.02 -6.19 9.06
C ASP A 117 10.93 -5.81 7.89
N ASP A 118 12.24 -5.70 8.11
CA ASP A 118 13.25 -5.61 7.06
C ASP A 118 13.22 -6.78 6.08
N GLN A 119 12.73 -7.94 6.53
CA GLN A 119 12.61 -9.16 5.73
C GLN A 119 11.39 -9.17 4.81
N ILE A 120 10.46 -8.23 4.96
CA ILE A 120 9.31 -8.10 4.08
C ILE A 120 9.76 -7.45 2.77
N GLY A 121 10.00 -8.29 1.76
CA GLY A 121 10.43 -7.90 0.43
C GLY A 121 9.27 -7.46 -0.48
N LEU A 122 8.04 -7.89 -0.21
CA LEU A 122 6.85 -7.45 -0.96
C LEU A 122 5.71 -7.13 0.00
N VAL A 123 5.03 -6.01 -0.23
CA VAL A 123 3.77 -5.64 0.40
C VAL A 123 2.76 -5.29 -0.69
N ALA A 124 1.69 -6.04 -0.80
CA ALA A 124 0.55 -5.71 -1.63
C ALA A 124 -0.67 -5.43 -0.75
N ALA A 125 -1.29 -4.27 -0.87
CA ALA A 125 -2.47 -3.89 -0.11
C ALA A 125 -3.60 -3.46 -1.04
N PHE A 126 -4.76 -4.07 -0.85
CA PHE A 126 -5.97 -3.83 -1.64
C PHE A 126 -7.08 -3.29 -0.75
N ARG A 127 -7.77 -2.26 -1.24
CA ARG A 127 -8.94 -1.69 -0.59
C ARG A 127 -10.20 -2.37 -1.11
N ALA A 128 -11.02 -2.86 -0.19
CA ALA A 128 -12.38 -3.29 -0.44
C ALA A 128 -13.35 -2.51 0.47
N ILE A 129 -14.62 -2.39 0.06
CA ILE A 129 -15.67 -1.84 0.93
C ILE A 129 -16.64 -2.96 1.30
N ASP A 130 -16.79 -3.18 2.60
CA ASP A 130 -17.79 -4.06 3.19
C ASP A 130 -18.33 -3.39 4.45
N ALA A 131 -19.48 -2.73 4.31
CA ALA A 131 -20.12 -2.02 5.42
C ALA A 131 -20.74 -2.96 6.45
N ALA A 132 -21.05 -4.20 6.05
CA ALA A 132 -21.67 -5.18 6.93
C ALA A 132 -20.63 -5.90 7.78
N ASP A 133 -19.46 -6.16 7.20
CA ASP A 133 -18.38 -6.90 7.87
C ASP A 133 -17.00 -6.27 7.60
N PRO A 134 -16.65 -5.15 8.28
CA PRO A 134 -15.33 -4.56 8.16
C PRO A 134 -14.26 -5.44 8.79
N ARG A 135 -13.30 -5.87 7.99
CA ARG A 135 -12.25 -6.81 8.41
C ARG A 135 -10.95 -6.60 7.65
N LEU A 136 -9.90 -7.23 8.16
CA LEU A 136 -8.61 -7.31 7.52
C LEU A 136 -8.32 -8.78 7.19
N GLU A 137 -7.95 -9.05 5.95
CA GLU A 137 -7.44 -10.34 5.52
C GLU A 137 -5.95 -10.19 5.15
N LEU A 138 -5.10 -11.04 5.74
CA LEU A 138 -3.66 -11.04 5.55
C LEU A 138 -3.19 -12.41 5.06
N TRP A 139 -2.38 -12.42 4.01
CA TRP A 139 -1.64 -13.59 3.56
C TRP A 139 -0.15 -13.32 3.67
N VAL A 140 0.58 -14.23 4.33
CA VAL A 140 2.04 -14.19 4.42
C VAL A 140 2.61 -15.47 3.83
N GLY A 141 3.60 -15.33 2.97
CA GLY A 141 4.27 -16.45 2.34
C GLY A 141 5.68 -16.10 1.91
N THR A 142 6.32 -17.01 1.20
CA THR A 142 7.57 -16.71 0.50
C THR A 142 7.34 -15.55 -0.48
N LEU A 143 8.42 -14.84 -0.84
CA LEU A 143 8.34 -13.73 -1.78
C LEU A 143 7.70 -14.15 -3.13
N GLU A 144 8.02 -15.35 -3.62
CA GLU A 144 7.46 -15.90 -4.85
C GLU A 144 5.95 -16.17 -4.72
N ASP A 145 5.54 -16.84 -3.64
CA ASP A 145 4.13 -17.17 -3.42
C ASP A 145 3.31 -15.86 -3.34
N ALA A 146 3.74 -14.91 -2.52
CA ALA A 146 3.08 -13.63 -2.35
C ALA A 146 3.01 -12.83 -3.66
N ALA A 147 4.05 -12.89 -4.49
CA ALA A 147 4.04 -12.30 -5.82
C ALA A 147 2.99 -12.95 -6.75
N ARG A 148 2.89 -14.29 -6.76
CA ARG A 148 1.87 -15.00 -7.55
C ARG A 148 0.46 -14.62 -7.11
N LEU A 149 0.19 -14.61 -5.81
CA LEU A 149 -1.10 -14.19 -5.25
C LEU A 149 -1.42 -12.72 -5.60
N THR A 150 -0.42 -11.84 -5.47
CA THR A 150 -0.56 -10.42 -5.85
C THR A 150 -0.93 -10.31 -7.31
N ILE A 151 -0.23 -10.99 -8.21
CA ILE A 151 -0.51 -10.92 -9.65
C ILE A 151 -1.90 -11.47 -9.97
N HIS A 152 -2.32 -12.55 -9.33
CA HIS A 152 -3.68 -13.05 -9.46
C HIS A 152 -4.73 -11.97 -9.12
N ARG A 153 -4.60 -11.31 -7.97
CA ARG A 153 -5.49 -10.20 -7.58
C ARG A 153 -5.44 -9.01 -8.54
N LEU A 154 -4.26 -8.69 -9.04
CA LEU A 154 -4.08 -7.64 -10.05
C LEU A 154 -4.77 -8.03 -11.37
N GLN A 155 -4.74 -9.30 -11.75
CA GLN A 155 -5.40 -9.79 -12.95
C GLN A 155 -6.92 -9.74 -12.82
N GLU A 156 -7.50 -10.07 -11.67
CA GLU A 156 -8.94 -9.89 -11.38
C GLU A 156 -9.37 -8.43 -11.63
N ILE A 157 -8.57 -7.47 -11.18
CA ILE A 157 -8.79 -6.03 -11.39
C ILE A 157 -8.77 -5.67 -12.89
N VAL A 158 -7.80 -6.21 -13.64
CA VAL A 158 -7.66 -5.96 -15.09
C VAL A 158 -8.84 -6.57 -15.85
N ASP A 159 -9.21 -7.80 -15.54
CA ASP A 159 -10.26 -8.53 -16.24
C ASP A 159 -11.63 -7.86 -16.01
N CYS A 160 -11.92 -7.39 -14.79
CA CYS A 160 -13.13 -6.61 -14.50
C CYS A 160 -13.27 -5.37 -15.40
N ARG A 161 -12.16 -4.67 -15.70
CA ARG A 161 -12.18 -3.52 -16.62
C ARG A 161 -12.63 -3.93 -18.02
N LEU A 162 -12.14 -5.06 -18.53
CA LEU A 162 -12.47 -5.55 -19.87
C LEU A 162 -13.97 -5.87 -19.97
N GLN A 163 -14.53 -6.54 -18.94
CA GLN A 163 -15.96 -6.85 -18.87
C GLN A 163 -16.85 -5.59 -18.90
N ILE A 164 -16.47 -4.55 -18.15
CA ILE A 164 -17.21 -3.27 -18.14
C ILE A 164 -17.16 -2.60 -19.52
N ALA A 165 -16.01 -2.65 -20.19
CA ALA A 165 -15.85 -2.06 -21.52
C ALA A 165 -16.73 -2.77 -22.56
N ASP A 166 -16.82 -4.10 -22.49
CA ASP A 166 -17.63 -4.89 -23.42
C ASP A 166 -19.13 -4.67 -23.22
N ARG A 167 -19.61 -4.58 -21.98
CA ARG A 167 -21.02 -4.25 -21.69
C ARG A 167 -21.43 -2.87 -22.22
N LYS A 168 -20.54 -1.88 -22.14
CA LYS A 168 -20.80 -0.53 -22.71
C LYS A 168 -20.90 -0.57 -24.23
N LYS A 169 -20.10 -1.40 -24.91
CA LYS A 169 -20.19 -1.59 -26.37
C LYS A 169 -21.48 -2.30 -26.79
N GLN A 170 -22.01 -3.17 -25.94
CA GLN A 170 -23.26 -3.90 -26.16
C GLN A 170 -24.53 -3.08 -25.85
N GLY A 171 -24.41 -1.78 -25.51
CA GLY A 171 -25.56 -0.90 -25.30
C GLY A 171 -26.32 -1.11 -23.99
N GLY A 172 -25.78 -1.87 -23.04
CA GLY A 172 -26.41 -2.07 -21.73
C GLY A 172 -26.35 -0.81 -20.86
N SER A 173 -27.51 -0.31 -20.40
CA SER A 173 -27.57 0.82 -19.47
C SER A 173 -27.00 0.42 -18.10
N SER A 174 -26.02 1.19 -17.62
CA SER A 174 -25.28 0.90 -16.39
C SER A 174 -25.90 1.59 -15.18
N GLN A 175 -27.12 1.17 -14.79
CA GLN A 175 -27.78 1.65 -13.56
C GLN A 175 -27.84 0.63 -12.40
N GLY A 176 -27.24 -0.56 -12.54
CA GLY A 176 -27.14 -1.50 -11.41
C GLY A 176 -25.93 -1.21 -10.52
N GLU A 177 -26.16 -0.74 -9.30
CA GLU A 177 -25.20 -0.88 -8.19
C GLU A 177 -24.88 -2.38 -8.01
N GLN A 178 -23.68 -2.81 -8.37
CA GLN A 178 -23.28 -4.21 -8.19
C GLN A 178 -22.61 -4.42 -6.84
N ARG A 179 -23.20 -5.30 -6.03
CA ARG A 179 -22.50 -6.12 -5.04
C ARG A 179 -21.67 -7.18 -5.77
N PHE A 180 -20.43 -7.37 -5.33
CA PHE A 180 -19.49 -8.34 -5.86
C PHE A 180 -19.97 -9.78 -5.58
N ALA A 181 -19.98 -10.63 -6.60
CA ALA A 181 -19.95 -12.09 -6.46
C ALA A 181 -19.01 -12.64 -7.55
N PRO A 182 -18.18 -13.65 -7.26
CA PRO A 182 -17.22 -14.20 -8.21
C PRO A 182 -17.89 -15.27 -9.07
N THR A 183 -17.76 -15.16 -10.40
CA THR A 183 -17.53 -16.24 -11.39
C THR A 183 -17.97 -15.82 -12.79
N ASP A 184 -17.04 -15.84 -13.75
CA ASP A 184 -17.04 -16.70 -14.95
C ASP A 184 -16.10 -16.16 -16.05
N SER A 185 -15.36 -17.10 -16.63
CA SER A 185 -14.26 -16.94 -17.57
C SER A 185 -14.63 -16.21 -18.87
N ILE A 186 -13.87 -15.18 -19.24
CA ILE A 186 -13.97 -14.49 -20.54
C ILE A 186 -12.60 -14.53 -21.24
N LYS A 187 -12.61 -14.91 -22.51
CA LYS A 187 -11.42 -15.06 -23.36
C LYS A 187 -10.74 -13.71 -23.60
N LEU A 188 -9.46 -13.63 -23.23
CA LEU A 188 -8.58 -12.48 -23.44
C LEU A 188 -8.23 -12.32 -24.93
N GLY A 189 -8.73 -11.25 -25.54
CA GLY A 189 -8.25 -10.75 -26.83
C GLY A 189 -6.98 -9.90 -26.66
N ASN A 190 -6.03 -10.06 -27.59
CA ASN A 190 -4.70 -9.46 -27.60
C ASN A 190 -4.63 -8.01 -27.07
N SER A 191 -3.93 -7.82 -25.95
CA SER A 191 -3.65 -6.52 -25.32
C SER A 191 -2.44 -5.85 -25.98
N SER A 192 -2.71 -4.87 -26.84
CA SER A 192 -1.76 -3.86 -27.29
C SER A 192 -2.29 -2.47 -26.94
N LEU A 193 -2.53 -2.17 -25.65
CA LEU A 193 -3.13 -0.89 -25.23
C LEU A 193 -2.53 -0.26 -23.97
N LEU A 194 -1.28 -0.58 -23.61
CA LEU A 194 -0.47 0.34 -22.80
C LEU A 194 0.05 1.45 -23.72
N THR A 195 -0.75 2.49 -23.95
CA THR A 195 -0.15 3.72 -24.48
C THR A 195 0.67 4.36 -23.36
N PRO A 196 1.97 4.67 -23.56
CA PRO A 196 2.89 5.18 -22.53
C PRO A 196 2.49 6.54 -21.90
N HIS A 197 1.31 7.05 -22.21
CA HIS A 197 0.85 8.39 -21.86
C HIS A 197 -0.19 8.43 -20.72
N SER A 198 -0.53 7.27 -20.14
CA SER A 198 -1.59 7.16 -19.11
C SER A 198 -1.09 6.86 -17.70
N SER A 199 0.22 6.86 -17.48
CA SER A 199 0.83 6.65 -16.17
C SER A 199 1.93 7.69 -15.90
N LEU A 200 2.11 8.04 -14.64
CA LEU A 200 3.24 8.85 -14.17
C LEU A 200 4.23 7.95 -13.47
N SER A 201 5.43 7.80 -14.05
CA SER A 201 6.55 7.13 -13.40
C SER A 201 7.55 8.17 -12.88
N VAL A 202 7.86 8.14 -11.59
CA VAL A 202 8.77 9.08 -10.93
C VAL A 202 9.83 8.31 -10.17
N ALA A 203 11.10 8.66 -10.37
CA ALA A 203 12.18 8.25 -9.50
C ALA A 203 12.34 9.27 -8.37
N LEU A 204 12.15 8.87 -7.13
CA LEU A 204 12.36 9.71 -5.95
C LEU A 204 13.63 9.30 -5.20
N PRO A 205 14.30 10.24 -4.51
CA PRO A 205 15.37 9.89 -3.58
C PRO A 205 14.81 9.03 -2.44
N ASP A 206 15.68 8.51 -1.58
CA ASP A 206 15.24 7.80 -0.38
C ASP A 206 14.51 8.76 0.58
N PRO A 207 13.28 8.42 1.03
CA PRO A 207 12.69 9.12 2.14
C PRO A 207 13.48 8.84 3.43
N PRO A 208 13.48 9.78 4.39
CA PRO A 208 13.84 9.43 5.75
C PRO A 208 12.84 8.39 6.28
N SER A 209 13.34 7.41 7.06
CA SER A 209 12.48 6.46 7.79
C SER A 209 11.41 7.20 8.60
N PHE A 210 10.25 6.58 8.85
CA PHE A 210 9.14 7.20 9.61
C PHE A 210 9.59 7.86 10.92
N ASN A 211 10.44 7.19 11.70
CA ASN A 211 11.01 7.69 12.96
C ASN A 211 11.93 8.92 12.80
N LYS A 212 12.51 9.10 11.61
CA LYS A 212 13.28 10.28 11.23
C LYS A 212 12.41 11.33 10.56
N ALA A 213 11.26 10.94 10.02
CA ALA A 213 10.33 11.82 9.35
C ALA A 213 9.54 12.68 10.34
N TRP A 214 9.13 12.08 11.45
CA TRP A 214 8.39 12.72 12.52
C TRP A 214 9.27 12.91 13.75
N GLN A 215 9.32 14.12 14.28
CA GLN A 215 9.99 14.42 15.54
C GLN A 215 8.99 14.92 16.56
N TRP A 216 9.33 14.75 17.83
CA TRP A 216 8.47 15.13 18.94
C TRP A 216 9.17 16.17 19.81
N ARG A 217 8.43 17.22 20.18
CA ARG A 217 8.89 18.22 21.16
C ARG A 217 7.89 18.38 22.27
N ILE A 218 8.38 18.80 23.43
CA ILE A 218 7.53 19.11 24.59
C ILE A 218 7.17 20.58 24.49
N GLU A 219 5.90 20.87 24.26
CA GLU A 219 5.36 22.22 24.33
C GLU A 219 4.59 22.42 25.62
N ARG A 220 4.55 23.66 26.11
CA ARG A 220 3.62 24.06 27.16
C ARG A 220 2.45 24.77 26.52
N GLY A 221 1.25 24.24 26.72
CA GLY A 221 0.02 24.95 26.34
C GLY A 221 -0.25 26.13 27.29
N GLU A 222 -1.33 26.87 27.01
CA GLU A 222 -1.78 28.01 27.83
C GLU A 222 -2.06 27.63 29.29
N SER A 223 -2.47 26.39 29.54
CA SER A 223 -2.66 25.83 30.89
C SER A 223 -1.35 25.51 31.63
N GLY A 224 -0.18 25.79 31.02
CA GLY A 224 1.14 25.44 31.55
C GLY A 224 1.47 23.95 31.51
N ARG A 225 0.51 23.08 31.14
CA ARG A 225 0.69 21.63 31.02
C ARG A 225 1.62 21.30 29.85
N ALA A 226 2.62 20.46 30.12
CA ALA A 226 3.53 19.94 29.12
C ALA A 226 2.80 18.89 28.28
N ARG A 227 2.80 19.07 26.96
CA ARG A 227 2.22 18.14 26.00
C ARG A 227 3.24 17.78 24.91
N PRO A 228 3.25 16.53 24.44
CA PRO A 228 4.03 16.18 23.28
C PRO A 228 3.35 16.74 22.02
N VAL A 229 4.15 17.30 21.11
CA VAL A 229 3.69 17.80 19.82
C VAL A 229 4.59 17.24 18.73
N ALA A 230 3.98 16.56 17.77
CA ALA A 230 4.66 16.05 16.59
C ALA A 230 4.91 17.17 15.58
N TYR A 231 6.06 17.15 14.94
CA TYR A 231 6.40 18.03 13.83
C TYR A 231 7.21 17.28 12.77
N LEU A 232 7.14 17.76 11.53
CA LEU A 232 7.92 17.22 10.43
C LEU A 232 9.39 17.59 10.63
N SER A 233 10.29 16.62 10.51
CA SER A 233 11.72 16.88 10.59
C SER A 233 12.21 17.69 9.39
N ALA A 234 13.30 18.44 9.55
CA ALA A 234 13.93 19.15 8.44
C ALA A 234 14.35 18.21 7.29
N ALA A 235 14.75 16.98 7.63
CA ALA A 235 15.09 15.97 6.63
C ALA A 235 13.86 15.59 5.78
N TYR A 236 12.71 15.39 6.41
CA TYR A 236 11.49 15.03 5.70
C TYR A 236 10.87 16.20 4.94
N THR A 237 10.92 17.42 5.49
CA THR A 237 10.55 18.63 4.74
C THR A 237 11.38 18.78 3.46
N ARG A 238 12.71 18.55 3.53
CA ARG A 238 13.58 18.55 2.34
C ARG A 238 13.22 17.44 1.35
N TYR A 239 12.95 16.24 1.85
CA TYR A 239 12.50 15.13 1.02
C TYR A 239 11.20 15.47 0.26
N LYS A 240 10.19 15.98 0.96
CA LYS A 240 8.92 16.39 0.35
C LYS A 240 9.11 17.49 -0.69
N ALA A 241 9.97 18.47 -0.41
CA ALA A 241 10.31 19.52 -1.37
C ALA A 241 10.99 18.97 -2.64
N ALA A 242 11.97 18.07 -2.48
CA ALA A 242 12.67 17.44 -3.60
C ALA A 242 11.72 16.55 -4.44
N ALA A 243 10.92 15.73 -3.78
CA ALA A 243 9.92 14.90 -4.44
C ALA A 243 8.88 15.74 -5.20
N LYS A 244 8.41 16.83 -4.57
CA LYS A 244 7.52 17.79 -5.22
C LYS A 244 8.14 18.41 -6.46
N GLN A 245 9.39 18.86 -6.39
CA GLN A 245 10.10 19.41 -7.55
C GLN A 245 10.23 18.37 -8.67
N GLN A 246 10.59 17.13 -8.35
CA GLN A 246 10.74 16.05 -9.33
C GLN A 246 9.43 15.72 -10.03
N VAL A 247 8.34 15.58 -9.27
CA VAL A 247 7.00 15.35 -9.82
C VAL A 247 6.59 16.51 -10.72
N LEU A 248 6.70 17.75 -10.25
CA LEU A 248 6.35 18.94 -11.04
C LEU A 248 7.15 19.02 -12.34
N HIS A 249 8.46 18.72 -12.29
CA HIS A 249 9.31 18.70 -13.48
C HIS A 249 8.81 17.69 -14.52
N ILE A 250 8.47 16.46 -14.11
CA ILE A 250 7.94 15.43 -15.02
C ILE A 250 6.58 15.84 -15.59
N LEU A 251 5.70 16.45 -14.79
CA LEU A 251 4.40 16.93 -15.25
C LEU A 251 4.53 18.11 -16.23
N GLN A 252 5.57 18.93 -16.09
CA GLN A 252 5.86 20.05 -17.00
C GLN A 252 6.49 19.59 -18.31
N ASP A 253 7.46 18.67 -18.25
CA ASP A 253 8.13 18.11 -19.42
C ASP A 253 7.16 17.37 -20.35
N LYS A 254 6.16 16.69 -19.76
CA LYS A 254 5.18 15.89 -20.49
C LYS A 254 3.88 16.62 -20.88
N ARG A 255 3.85 17.95 -20.95
CA ARG A 255 2.64 18.81 -21.07
C ARG A 255 1.48 18.27 -21.94
N GLU A 256 1.74 17.70 -23.13
CA GLU A 256 0.67 17.11 -23.95
C GLU A 256 0.08 15.81 -23.36
N ASN A 257 0.91 14.97 -22.74
CA ASN A 257 0.51 13.73 -22.08
C ASN A 257 -0.03 13.99 -20.67
N SER A 258 0.48 15.03 -20.02
CA SER A 258 0.03 15.58 -18.74
C SER A 258 -1.47 15.87 -18.74
N GLY A 259 -2.00 16.45 -19.82
CA GLY A 259 -3.44 16.72 -19.94
C GLY A 259 -4.29 15.44 -19.96
N LYS A 260 -3.83 14.37 -20.61
CA LYS A 260 -4.55 13.07 -20.68
C LYS A 260 -4.48 12.33 -19.36
N LEU A 261 -3.31 12.29 -18.73
CA LEU A 261 -3.11 11.73 -17.41
C LEU A 261 -3.94 12.48 -16.37
N ALA A 262 -3.87 13.82 -16.34
CA ALA A 262 -4.63 14.65 -15.42
C ALA A 262 -6.13 14.43 -15.59
N LYS A 263 -6.65 14.36 -16.82
CA LYS A 263 -8.05 14.00 -17.08
C LYS A 263 -8.42 12.60 -16.59
N SER A 264 -7.51 11.63 -16.74
CA SER A 264 -7.74 10.24 -16.30
C SER A 264 -7.74 10.12 -14.77
N LEU A 265 -6.77 10.73 -14.10
CA LEU A 265 -6.71 10.83 -12.63
C LEU A 265 -7.87 11.67 -12.09
N ALA A 266 -8.26 12.72 -12.80
CA ALA A 266 -9.41 13.52 -12.45
C ALA A 266 -10.72 12.77 -12.57
N ALA A 267 -10.91 11.98 -13.63
CA ALA A 267 -12.08 11.14 -13.80
C ALA A 267 -12.14 10.04 -12.74
N ALA A 268 -10.97 9.52 -12.37
CA ALA A 268 -10.79 8.60 -11.24
C ALA A 268 -11.23 9.21 -9.89
N CYS A 269 -10.96 10.50 -9.69
CA CYS A 269 -11.36 11.23 -8.48
C CYS A 269 -12.79 11.81 -8.56
N ARG A 270 -13.28 12.16 -9.76
CA ARG A 270 -14.59 12.78 -10.03
C ARG A 270 -15.63 11.72 -10.38
N GLY A 271 -16.22 11.10 -9.36
CA GLY A 271 -17.47 10.37 -9.53
C GLY A 271 -17.65 9.19 -8.58
N LYS A 272 -18.90 8.72 -8.49
CA LYS A 272 -19.28 7.47 -7.83
C LYS A 272 -18.52 6.24 -8.38
N GLN A 273 -17.88 6.35 -9.55
CA GLN A 273 -17.00 5.34 -10.13
C GLN A 273 -15.56 5.56 -9.66
N ARG A 274 -15.24 4.85 -8.58
CA ARG A 274 -13.95 4.80 -7.88
C ARG A 274 -12.90 4.13 -8.76
N VAL A 275 -12.32 4.86 -9.72
CA VAL A 275 -11.14 4.32 -10.41
C VAL A 275 -9.99 4.57 -9.46
N GLY A 276 -9.70 3.57 -8.63
CA GLY A 276 -8.71 3.75 -7.59
C GLY A 276 -7.33 4.10 -8.13
N LEU A 277 -6.53 4.71 -7.27
CA LEU A 277 -5.13 4.98 -7.54
C LEU A 277 -4.33 3.74 -7.19
N GLY A 278 -3.57 3.24 -8.15
CA GLY A 278 -2.58 2.19 -7.89
C GLY A 278 -1.18 2.79 -7.78
N ILE A 279 -0.41 2.33 -6.80
CA ILE A 279 0.97 2.74 -6.58
C ILE A 279 1.84 1.49 -6.61
N ALA A 280 2.76 1.43 -7.57
CA ALA A 280 3.84 0.43 -7.58
C ALA A 280 5.14 1.09 -7.10
N LEU A 281 5.74 0.60 -6.01
CA LEU A 281 7.00 1.09 -5.44
C LEU A 281 8.09 0.03 -5.65
N THR A 282 9.22 0.43 -6.22
CA THR A 282 10.45 -0.38 -6.17
C THR A 282 11.42 0.25 -5.19
N LEU A 283 11.80 -0.47 -4.15
CA LEU A 283 12.63 0.00 -3.04
C LEU A 283 14.05 -0.60 -3.17
N SER A 284 15.12 0.14 -2.82
CA SER A 284 16.48 -0.44 -2.86
C SER A 284 16.71 -1.39 -1.68
N ARG A 285 17.54 -2.43 -1.83
CA ARG A 285 17.80 -3.43 -0.77
C ARG A 285 18.37 -2.85 0.54
N ARG A 286 19.00 -1.66 0.49
CA ARG A 286 19.52 -0.97 1.68
C ARG A 286 18.43 -0.27 2.50
N GLN A 287 17.21 -0.20 1.97
CA GLN A 287 16.10 0.42 2.66
C GLN A 287 15.59 -0.52 3.73
N GLY A 288 15.46 0.02 4.94
CA GLY A 288 14.95 -0.70 6.11
C GLY A 288 13.45 -1.04 5.96
N ASP A 289 12.71 -0.96 7.06
CA ASP A 289 11.34 -1.44 7.17
C ASP A 289 10.45 -0.91 6.02
N THR A 290 9.83 -1.77 5.22
CA THR A 290 9.12 -1.38 3.98
C THR A 290 8.02 -0.35 4.23
N ASP A 291 7.32 -0.45 5.37
CA ASP A 291 6.25 0.45 5.79
C ASP A 291 6.74 1.88 6.06
N ASN A 292 7.98 2.04 6.53
CA ASN A 292 8.62 3.32 6.79
C ASN A 292 8.86 4.15 5.52
N TYR A 293 8.83 3.52 4.34
CA TYR A 293 9.00 4.18 3.04
C TYR A 293 7.66 4.48 2.37
N ILE A 294 6.68 3.60 2.53
CA ILE A 294 5.35 3.72 1.92
C ILE A 294 4.71 5.07 2.25
N LYS A 295 4.55 5.41 3.54
CA LYS A 295 3.84 6.62 3.96
C LYS A 295 4.56 7.91 3.51
N PRO A 296 5.86 8.10 3.81
CA PRO A 296 6.59 9.26 3.33
C PRO A 296 6.49 9.51 1.83
N THR A 297 6.56 8.45 1.03
CA THR A 297 6.45 8.52 -0.43
C THR A 297 5.04 8.89 -0.90
N ILE A 298 4.00 8.27 -0.33
CA ILE A 298 2.60 8.60 -0.64
C ILE A 298 2.30 10.07 -0.35
N ASP A 299 2.68 10.55 0.85
CA ASP A 299 2.47 11.94 1.27
C ASP A 299 3.16 12.94 0.33
N ALA A 300 4.39 12.63 -0.07
CA ALA A 300 5.17 13.50 -0.95
C ALA A 300 4.54 13.62 -2.34
N ILE A 301 4.04 12.52 -2.90
CA ILE A 301 3.39 12.50 -4.21
C ILE A 301 2.06 13.24 -4.16
N ILE A 302 1.24 12.98 -3.15
CA ILE A 302 -0.06 13.64 -2.99
C ILE A 302 0.12 15.14 -2.84
N GLU A 303 1.07 15.59 -2.01
CA GLU A 303 1.38 17.01 -1.89
C GLU A 303 1.85 17.61 -3.20
N ALA A 304 2.68 16.90 -3.97
CA ALA A 304 3.16 17.36 -5.25
C ALA A 304 2.03 17.54 -6.28
N LEU A 305 1.12 16.56 -6.36
CA LEU A 305 -0.06 16.62 -7.24
C LEU A 305 -1.01 17.73 -6.83
N ASN A 306 -1.26 17.89 -5.53
CA ASN A 306 -2.06 18.99 -4.98
C ASN A 306 -1.43 20.36 -5.31
N ALA A 307 -0.10 20.45 -5.32
CA ALA A 307 0.61 21.68 -5.66
C ALA A 307 0.67 21.98 -7.17
N ALA A 308 0.52 20.97 -8.03
CA ALA A 308 0.40 21.16 -9.48
C ALA A 308 -0.98 21.73 -9.88
N ALA A 309 -2.01 21.41 -9.10
CA ALA A 309 -3.41 21.76 -9.39
C ALA A 309 -3.69 23.27 -9.61
N PRO A 310 -3.08 24.22 -8.86
CA PRO A 310 -3.27 25.65 -9.09
C PRO A 310 -2.52 26.18 -10.31
N THR A 311 -1.46 25.52 -10.74
CA THR A 311 -0.58 25.99 -11.83
C THR A 311 -1.05 25.56 -13.22
N ASP A 312 -1.87 24.53 -13.31
CA ASP A 312 -2.41 24.01 -14.57
C ASP A 312 -3.87 23.54 -14.35
N PRO A 313 -4.86 24.18 -15.01
CA PRO A 313 -6.28 23.83 -14.87
C PRO A 313 -6.60 22.35 -15.14
N ALA A 314 -5.77 21.64 -15.90
CA ALA A 314 -5.95 20.20 -16.13
C ALA A 314 -5.89 19.40 -14.82
N TYR A 315 -5.11 19.87 -13.83
CA TYR A 315 -4.92 19.23 -12.54
C TYR A 315 -5.81 19.79 -11.42
N ALA A 316 -6.58 20.86 -11.65
CA ALA A 316 -7.58 21.38 -10.72
C ALA A 316 -8.43 20.31 -9.98
N PRO A 317 -8.95 19.25 -10.65
CA PRO A 317 -9.64 18.14 -9.99
C PRO A 317 -8.83 17.30 -9.00
N LEU A 318 -7.50 17.38 -9.03
CA LEU A 318 -6.62 16.70 -8.06
C LEU A 318 -6.40 17.51 -6.79
N LYS A 319 -6.89 18.75 -6.67
CA LYS A 319 -6.67 19.68 -5.54
C LYS A 319 -7.13 19.15 -4.16
N SER A 320 -7.82 18.02 -4.14
CA SER A 320 -8.30 17.33 -2.94
C SER A 320 -7.91 15.85 -2.91
N LEU A 321 -6.91 15.45 -3.71
CA LEU A 321 -6.38 14.10 -3.67
C LEU A 321 -5.79 13.84 -2.28
N ASN A 322 -6.14 12.69 -1.72
CA ASN A 322 -5.64 12.17 -0.47
C ASN A 322 -5.56 10.63 -0.54
N ASP A 323 -5.01 10.03 0.51
CA ASP A 323 -4.73 8.59 0.60
C ASP A 323 -6.01 7.73 0.43
N ARG A 324 -7.19 8.29 0.64
CA ARG A 324 -8.48 7.59 0.52
C ARG A 324 -8.82 7.19 -0.91
N TYR A 325 -8.20 7.83 -1.90
CA TYR A 325 -8.37 7.47 -3.30
C TYR A 325 -7.43 6.33 -3.74
N ILE A 326 -6.48 5.93 -2.89
CA ILE A 326 -5.62 4.77 -3.13
C ILE A 326 -6.43 3.51 -2.83
N THR A 327 -6.58 2.66 -3.84
CA THR A 327 -7.25 1.37 -3.70
C THR A 327 -6.29 0.19 -3.81
N MET A 328 -5.08 0.46 -4.28
CA MET A 328 -4.06 -0.56 -4.51
C MET A 328 -2.68 0.05 -4.24
N LEU A 329 -1.92 -0.64 -3.43
CA LEU A 329 -0.52 -0.35 -3.17
C LEU A 329 0.26 -1.65 -3.35
N VAL A 330 1.32 -1.61 -4.13
CA VAL A 330 2.27 -2.71 -4.28
C VAL A 330 3.65 -2.13 -4.07
N ALA A 331 4.33 -2.55 -3.02
CA ALA A 331 5.72 -2.20 -2.75
C ALA A 331 6.58 -3.45 -2.85
N LEU A 332 7.70 -3.36 -3.58
CA LEU A 332 8.63 -4.44 -3.81
C LEU A 332 10.05 -3.95 -3.58
N LYS A 333 10.78 -4.60 -2.67
CA LYS A 333 12.22 -4.40 -2.50
C LYS A 333 12.97 -5.10 -3.65
N SER A 334 13.79 -4.33 -4.36
CA SER A 334 14.71 -4.85 -5.37
C SER A 334 15.72 -5.78 -4.72
N ARG A 335 15.87 -6.99 -5.28
CA ARG A 335 16.95 -7.93 -4.89
C ARG A 335 18.32 -7.46 -5.37
N THR A 336 18.36 -6.70 -6.46
CA THR A 336 19.57 -6.14 -7.04
C THR A 336 19.93 -4.85 -6.31
N PRO A 337 21.13 -4.75 -5.69
CA PRO A 337 21.64 -3.47 -5.22
C PRO A 337 21.74 -2.52 -6.40
N THR A 338 21.06 -1.37 -6.32
CA THR A 338 21.28 -0.27 -7.24
C THR A 338 22.22 0.73 -6.59
N ASP A 339 23.17 1.27 -7.36
CA ASP A 339 24.11 2.29 -6.86
C ASP A 339 23.39 3.59 -6.46
N THR A 340 22.22 3.82 -7.05
CA THR A 340 21.33 4.92 -6.69
C THR A 340 20.08 4.36 -6.03
N PRO A 341 19.83 4.68 -4.76
CA PRO A 341 18.56 4.39 -4.12
C PRO A 341 17.47 5.22 -4.79
N THR A 342 16.59 4.57 -5.55
CA THR A 342 15.47 5.24 -6.19
C THR A 342 14.19 4.50 -5.88
N ALA A 343 13.20 5.22 -5.32
CA ALA A 343 11.83 4.74 -5.32
C ALA A 343 11.24 5.05 -6.69
N CYS A 344 10.99 4.02 -7.51
CA CYS A 344 10.21 4.19 -8.73
C CYS A 344 8.74 4.10 -8.35
N ILE A 345 7.96 5.15 -8.62
CA ILE A 345 6.52 5.16 -8.39
C ILE A 345 5.79 5.25 -9.69
N THR A 346 4.91 4.28 -9.96
CA THR A 346 3.92 4.38 -11.04
C THR A 346 2.55 4.76 -10.48
N LEU A 347 2.03 5.89 -10.94
CA LEU A 347 0.69 6.39 -10.62
C LEU A 347 -0.20 6.29 -11.86
N ALA A 348 -1.28 5.53 -11.78
CA ALA A 348 -2.21 5.37 -12.90
C ALA A 348 -3.62 5.02 -12.41
N PRO A 349 -4.64 5.16 -13.27
CA PRO A 349 -5.94 4.52 -13.06
C PRO A 349 -5.79 3.03 -12.72
N LEU A 350 -6.58 2.52 -11.78
CA LEU A 350 -6.42 1.21 -11.15
C LEU A 350 -6.01 0.07 -12.12
N PRO A 351 -6.68 -0.18 -13.26
CA PRO A 351 -6.29 -1.29 -14.13
C PRO A 351 -4.91 -1.11 -14.79
N LEU A 352 -4.57 0.13 -15.17
CA LEU A 352 -3.26 0.43 -15.75
C LEU A 352 -2.16 0.34 -14.69
N ALA A 353 -2.47 0.75 -13.46
CA ALA A 353 -1.55 0.57 -12.35
C ALA A 353 -1.36 -0.92 -12.03
N ALA A 354 -2.40 -1.74 -12.15
CA ALA A 354 -2.32 -3.18 -11.97
C ALA A 354 -1.44 -3.85 -13.03
N GLU A 355 -1.62 -3.51 -14.32
CA GLU A 355 -0.74 -3.97 -15.40
C GLU A 355 0.73 -3.58 -15.15
N ALA A 356 0.98 -2.34 -14.73
CA ALA A 356 2.33 -1.88 -14.39
C ALA A 356 2.93 -2.62 -13.19
N ALA A 357 2.14 -2.88 -12.15
CA ALA A 357 2.58 -3.65 -10.99
C ALA A 357 2.90 -5.11 -11.36
N ILE A 358 2.09 -5.75 -12.20
CA ILE A 358 2.38 -7.11 -12.72
C ILE A 358 3.72 -7.12 -13.46
N ALA A 359 3.94 -6.15 -14.36
CA ALA A 359 5.19 -6.06 -15.10
C ALA A 359 6.40 -5.85 -14.17
N ALA A 360 6.27 -4.97 -13.18
CA ALA A 360 7.32 -4.72 -12.18
C ALA A 360 7.66 -5.97 -11.36
N ILE A 361 6.65 -6.70 -10.87
CA ILE A 361 6.84 -7.93 -10.10
C ILE A 361 7.53 -9.00 -10.96
N LYS A 362 7.04 -9.25 -12.18
CA LYS A 362 7.64 -10.22 -13.11
C LYS A 362 9.10 -9.89 -13.41
N GLY A 363 9.40 -8.62 -13.71
CA GLY A 363 10.75 -8.18 -14.04
C GLY A 363 11.72 -8.27 -12.86
N ALA A 364 11.27 -7.93 -11.66
CA ALA A 364 12.14 -7.91 -10.48
C ALA A 364 12.38 -9.30 -9.85
N LEU A 365 11.40 -10.21 -9.95
CA LEU A 365 11.49 -11.54 -9.34
C LEU A 365 11.77 -12.67 -10.35
N ASN A 366 11.84 -12.36 -11.65
CA ASN A 366 11.99 -13.33 -12.73
C ASN A 366 10.95 -14.48 -12.64
N ILE A 367 9.74 -14.16 -12.20
CA ILE A 367 8.67 -15.14 -12.04
C ILE A 367 8.00 -15.35 -13.40
N ASP A 368 8.18 -16.54 -13.95
CA ASP A 368 7.31 -17.02 -15.01
C ASP A 368 5.99 -17.48 -14.39
N ILE A 369 4.97 -16.67 -14.58
CA ILE A 369 3.60 -17.08 -14.34
C ILE A 369 3.20 -17.69 -15.66
N GLY A 370 3.44 -19.00 -15.81
CA GLY A 370 2.85 -19.75 -16.90
C GLY A 370 1.39 -19.32 -17.02
N SER A 371 0.90 -19.14 -18.26
CA SER A 371 -0.50 -18.77 -18.50
C SER A 371 -1.37 -19.56 -17.54
N PRO A 372 -2.32 -18.93 -16.81
CA PRO A 372 -3.19 -19.66 -15.90
C PRO A 372 -3.69 -20.88 -16.66
N LYS A 373 -3.34 -22.07 -16.19
CA LYS A 373 -3.89 -23.30 -16.78
C LYS A 373 -5.36 -23.24 -16.43
N VAL A 374 -6.15 -22.74 -17.39
CA VAL A 374 -7.61 -22.79 -17.38
C VAL A 374 -8.04 -24.24 -17.44
#